data_AF-A0A421EJ11-F1
#
_entry.id   AF-A0A421EJ11-F1
#
_cell.length_a   1.000
_cell.length_b   1.000
_cell.length_c   1.000
_cell.angle_alpha   90.00
_cell.angle_beta   90.00
_cell.angle_gamma   90.00
#
_symmetry.space_group_name_H-M   'P 1'
#
loop_
_entity.id
_entity.type
_entity.pdbx_description
1 polymer ?
#
loop_
_entity_poly.entity_id
_entity_poly.type
_entity_poly.pdbx_seq_one_letter_code
_entity_poly.pdbx_strand_id
1 'polypeptide(L)'
;MTVQPGSAAVFQIPDRGLTEGCSSGWCELGAIATEPGVVTAVALVGVLALLAFAYVRDAESACRRERRRVLDERDAFESFADRVAQIDAVSVAADATPTGVPAGALRRIDGDGGGPPGGGPSGRSVTLRRVMAAYRDTVLSLPHYRAEYDETPAESLAAELGPDAATALATDGALSSGAQSALVDRSRRAADARERLADAIGTEIDELDDREAALSAIDRRRRCLVGHLDGIRSEGETGAAIDVWNRLTELERECDELAADRQRSLDDPPLTPESPLDGESDHPFHDYLYGAEDGPRYPVLAQIAEMADDVRADRDRVGRRIAGSD
;
A
#
# COMPACT_ATOMS: atom_id res chain seq x y z
N MET A 1 83.82 48.76 2.61
CA MET A 1 82.55 48.49 1.92
C MET A 1 82.54 47.00 1.63
N THR A 2 82.12 46.24 2.63
CA THR A 2 82.27 44.79 2.77
C THR A 2 81.11 44.28 3.62
N VAL A 3 80.93 42.96 3.67
CA VAL A 3 79.83 42.15 4.27
C VAL A 3 78.80 41.82 3.18
N GLN A 4 78.85 40.70 2.43
CA GLN A 4 79.28 39.29 2.67
C GLN A 4 78.40 38.50 3.66
N PRO A 5 78.23 37.17 3.43
CA PRO A 5 76.92 36.55 3.25
C PRO A 5 76.55 35.59 4.40
N GLY A 6 75.25 35.27 4.51
CA GLY A 6 74.67 34.47 5.60
C GLY A 6 75.08 32.98 5.61
N SER A 7 75.80 32.64 6.69
CA SER A 7 76.11 31.35 7.34
C SER A 7 74.92 30.36 7.47
N ALA A 8 75.09 29.08 7.08
CA ALA A 8 75.32 27.84 7.90
C ALA A 8 74.23 27.53 8.96
N ALA A 9 73.76 26.29 9.19
CA ALA A 9 74.45 25.00 9.26
C ALA A 9 73.49 23.78 9.23
N VAL A 10 74.07 22.59 9.00
CA VAL A 10 73.49 21.24 9.13
C VAL A 10 73.51 20.78 10.61
N PHE A 11 72.46 20.08 11.09
CA PHE A 11 72.50 19.32 12.36
C PHE A 11 71.57 18.08 12.35
N GLN A 12 71.95 17.06 13.14
CA GLN A 12 71.43 15.68 13.23
C GLN A 12 70.78 15.36 14.61
N ILE A 13 69.82 14.41 14.65
CA ILE A 13 69.43 13.42 15.72
C ILE A 13 68.62 13.97 16.96
N PRO A 14 67.60 13.25 17.55
CA PRO A 14 67.59 11.81 17.83
C PRO A 14 66.33 10.97 17.56
N ASP A 15 66.65 9.68 17.35
CA ASP A 15 65.82 8.51 17.58
C ASP A 15 65.35 8.47 19.05
N ARG A 16 64.04 8.49 19.25
CA ARG A 16 63.42 8.16 20.55
C ARG A 16 62.43 7.04 20.30
N GLY A 17 62.84 5.84 20.69
CA GLY A 17 61.93 4.76 20.97
C GLY A 17 60.90 5.23 22.00
N LEU A 18 59.63 5.13 21.62
CA LEU A 18 58.52 5.03 22.55
C LEU A 18 57.88 3.66 22.30
N THR A 19 58.47 2.68 22.96
CA THR A 19 57.70 1.64 23.62
C THR A 19 56.83 2.31 24.67
N GLU A 20 55.64 2.77 24.28
CA GLU A 20 54.55 3.03 25.19
C GLU A 20 53.31 2.35 24.64
N GLY A 21 52.79 1.43 25.45
CA GLY A 21 51.83 0.44 25.03
C GLY A 21 50.52 1.05 24.58
N CYS A 22 49.92 0.41 23.59
CA CYS A 22 48.47 0.38 23.46
C CYS A 22 47.88 -0.39 24.65
N SER A 23 47.90 0.22 25.84
CA SER A 23 47.07 -0.18 26.97
C SER A 23 45.80 0.66 26.93
N SER A 24 44.93 0.34 25.98
CA SER A 24 43.51 0.67 26.06
C SER A 24 42.78 -0.41 25.27
N GLY A 25 41.71 -0.97 25.85
CA GLY A 25 40.96 -2.15 25.38
C GLY A 25 40.22 -2.00 24.06
N TRP A 26 40.76 -1.19 23.14
CA TRP A 26 40.22 -0.89 21.83
C TRP A 26 40.92 -1.67 20.69
N CYS A 27 42.15 -2.15 20.89
CA CYS A 27 42.80 -3.03 19.91
C CYS A 27 42.30 -4.49 19.95
N GLU A 28 41.67 -4.91 21.04
CA GLU A 28 41.17 -6.29 21.18
C GLU A 28 39.81 -6.50 20.51
N LEU A 29 39.07 -5.41 20.23
CA LEU A 29 37.79 -5.46 19.50
C LEU A 29 37.97 -5.64 17.98
N GLY A 30 39.11 -5.23 17.42
CA GLY A 30 39.39 -5.42 15.99
C GLY A 30 39.71 -6.87 15.60
N ALA A 31 40.27 -7.65 16.53
CA ALA A 31 40.60 -9.05 16.29
C ALA A 31 39.38 -9.99 16.38
N ILE A 32 38.42 -9.70 17.28
CA ILE A 32 37.20 -10.50 17.45
C ILE A 32 36.20 -10.23 16.31
N ALA A 33 36.20 -9.03 15.72
CA ALA A 33 35.27 -8.64 14.65
C ALA A 33 35.55 -9.27 13.28
N THR A 34 36.67 -9.96 13.09
CA THR A 34 37.01 -10.63 11.81
C THR A 34 36.93 -12.16 11.88
N GLU A 35 36.56 -12.71 13.04
CA GLU A 35 36.33 -14.14 13.18
C GLU A 35 35.08 -14.52 12.38
N PRO A 36 35.15 -15.50 11.46
CA PRO A 36 34.03 -15.83 10.59
C PRO A 36 32.75 -16.20 11.37
N GLY A 37 32.89 -16.73 12.59
CA GLY A 37 31.76 -17.00 13.49
C GLY A 37 31.06 -15.73 13.99
N VAL A 38 31.81 -14.69 14.35
CA VAL A 38 31.28 -13.42 14.86
C VAL A 38 30.64 -12.61 13.74
N VAL A 39 31.27 -12.57 12.55
CA VAL A 39 30.70 -11.90 11.36
C VAL A 39 29.39 -12.58 10.94
N THR A 40 29.36 -13.92 10.94
CA THR A 40 28.13 -14.67 10.61
C THR A 40 27.06 -14.46 11.66
N ALA A 41 27.40 -14.44 12.96
CA ALA A 41 26.44 -14.18 14.04
C ALA A 41 25.87 -12.75 13.97
N VAL A 42 26.70 -11.74 13.73
CA VAL A 42 26.26 -10.34 13.56
C VAL A 42 25.41 -10.18 12.30
N ALA A 43 25.79 -10.85 11.20
CA ALA A 43 24.98 -10.87 9.99
C ALA A 43 23.63 -11.58 10.21
N LEU A 44 23.60 -12.71 10.93
CA LEU A 44 22.36 -13.42 11.28
C LEU A 44 21.48 -12.61 12.23
N VAL A 45 22.04 -11.92 13.23
CA VAL A 45 21.29 -11.00 14.10
C VAL A 45 20.77 -9.81 13.30
N GLY A 46 21.56 -9.27 12.37
CA GLY A 46 21.14 -8.22 11.45
C GLY A 46 20.01 -8.67 10.51
N VAL A 47 20.09 -9.88 9.96
CA VAL A 47 19.06 -10.50 9.12
C VAL A 47 17.81 -10.82 9.93
N LEU A 48 17.92 -11.39 11.13
CA LEU A 48 16.79 -11.64 12.03
C LEU A 48 16.13 -10.33 12.49
N ALA A 49 16.91 -9.27 12.71
CA ALA A 49 16.38 -7.93 13.02
C ALA A 49 15.77 -7.24 11.79
N LEU A 50 16.20 -7.58 10.56
CA LEU A 50 15.56 -7.15 9.31
C LEU A 50 14.26 -7.93 9.04
N LEU A 51 14.20 -9.19 9.46
CA LEU A 51 13.00 -10.03 9.44
C LEU A 51 12.03 -9.70 10.57
N ALA A 52 12.49 -9.03 11.63
CA ALA A 52 11.60 -8.51 12.66
C ALA A 52 10.61 -7.56 12.00
N PHE A 53 9.33 -7.95 12.06
CA PHE A 53 8.20 -7.22 11.45
C PHE A 53 8.04 -7.38 9.94
N ALA A 54 8.60 -8.42 9.33
CA ALA A 54 8.47 -8.69 7.90
C ALA A 54 6.99 -8.71 7.46
N TYR A 55 6.11 -9.40 8.19
CA TYR A 55 4.70 -9.47 7.80
C TYR A 55 4.01 -8.10 7.79
N VAL A 56 4.30 -7.23 8.77
CA VAL A 56 3.69 -5.89 8.82
C VAL A 56 4.24 -5.00 7.72
N ARG A 57 5.56 -5.02 7.49
CA ARG A 57 6.20 -4.23 6.43
C ARG A 57 5.79 -4.65 5.02
N ASP A 58 5.63 -5.96 4.81
CA ASP A 58 5.16 -6.49 3.53
C ASP A 58 3.72 -6.09 3.28
N ALA A 59 2.86 -6.19 4.30
CA ALA A 59 1.47 -5.72 4.26
C ALA A 59 1.37 -4.21 3.98
N GLU A 60 2.14 -3.40 4.68
CA GLU A 60 2.21 -1.94 4.49
C GLU A 60 2.68 -1.59 3.07
N SER A 61 3.69 -2.31 2.57
CA SER A 61 4.19 -2.15 1.21
C SER A 61 3.14 -2.55 0.16
N ALA A 62 2.40 -3.62 0.40
CA ALA A 62 1.27 -4.05 -0.44
C ALA A 62 0.17 -3.00 -0.46
N CYS A 63 -0.30 -2.56 0.71
CA CYS A 63 -1.31 -1.50 0.85
C CYS A 63 -0.89 -0.19 0.16
N ARG A 64 0.39 0.21 0.26
CA ARG A 64 0.90 1.41 -0.45
C ARG A 64 0.93 1.25 -1.96
N ARG A 65 1.25 0.05 -2.47
CA ARG A 65 1.17 -0.24 -3.92
C ARG A 65 -0.28 -0.19 -4.37
N GLU A 66 -1.17 -0.82 -3.62
CA GLU A 66 -2.59 -0.89 -3.93
C GLU A 66 -3.26 0.48 -3.88
N ARG A 67 -2.99 1.28 -2.85
CA ARG A 67 -3.49 2.67 -2.77
C ARG A 67 -3.07 3.50 -3.98
N ARG A 68 -1.82 3.39 -4.43
CA ARG A 68 -1.37 4.10 -5.64
C ARG A 68 -2.13 3.62 -6.88
N ARG A 69 -2.29 2.31 -7.03
CA ARG A 69 -3.07 1.71 -8.12
C ARG A 69 -4.50 2.26 -8.15
N VAL A 70 -5.20 2.25 -7.02
CA VAL A 70 -6.58 2.76 -6.91
C VAL A 70 -6.66 4.26 -7.22
N LEU A 71 -5.68 5.06 -6.79
CA LEU A 71 -5.62 6.49 -7.12
C LEU A 71 -5.38 6.74 -8.61
N ASP A 72 -4.50 5.96 -9.25
CA ASP A 72 -4.29 6.02 -10.70
C ASP A 72 -5.58 5.66 -11.45
N GLU A 73 -6.34 4.67 -10.95
CA GLU A 73 -7.64 4.33 -11.50
C GLU A 73 -8.66 5.46 -11.34
N ARG A 74 -8.75 6.10 -10.17
CA ARG A 74 -9.62 7.27 -9.95
C ARG A 74 -9.32 8.35 -10.99
N ASP A 75 -8.05 8.73 -11.13
CA ASP A 75 -7.62 9.78 -12.08
C ASP A 75 -7.95 9.42 -13.53
N ALA A 76 -7.87 8.13 -13.87
CA ALA A 76 -8.25 7.63 -15.19
C ALA A 76 -9.76 7.73 -15.45
N PHE A 77 -10.60 7.42 -14.46
CA PHE A 77 -12.06 7.56 -14.56
C PHE A 77 -12.51 9.02 -14.59
N GLU A 78 -11.87 9.91 -13.83
CA GLU A 78 -12.10 11.36 -13.92
C GLU A 78 -11.74 11.89 -15.31
N SER A 79 -10.54 11.54 -15.79
CA SER A 79 -10.08 11.90 -17.13
C SER A 79 -11.00 11.36 -18.23
N PHE A 80 -11.53 10.15 -18.04
CA PHE A 80 -12.52 9.57 -18.95
C PHE A 80 -13.82 10.38 -18.96
N ALA A 81 -14.36 10.70 -17.78
CA ALA A 81 -15.57 11.49 -17.62
C ALA A 81 -15.44 12.87 -18.31
N ASP A 82 -14.32 13.56 -18.10
CA ASP A 82 -14.04 14.86 -18.71
C ASP A 82 -13.94 14.79 -20.23
N ARG A 83 -13.30 13.74 -20.77
CA ARG A 83 -13.23 13.52 -22.22
C ARG A 83 -14.59 13.22 -22.82
N VAL A 84 -15.41 12.40 -22.17
CA VAL A 84 -16.77 12.09 -22.63
C VAL A 84 -17.66 13.32 -22.58
N ALA A 85 -17.54 14.17 -21.55
CA ALA A 85 -18.30 15.42 -21.44
C ALA A 85 -18.03 16.42 -22.58
N GLN A 86 -16.86 16.34 -23.21
CA GLN A 86 -16.47 17.20 -24.34
C GLN A 86 -16.90 16.66 -25.71
N ILE A 87 -17.42 15.44 -25.78
CA ILE A 87 -17.89 14.85 -27.04
C ILE A 87 -19.25 15.48 -27.40
N ASP A 88 -19.36 16.06 -28.60
CA ASP A 88 -20.63 16.58 -29.11
C ASP A 88 -21.70 15.47 -29.17
N ALA A 89 -22.69 15.52 -28.29
CA ALA A 89 -23.83 14.63 -28.30
C ALA A 89 -24.94 15.18 -29.20
N VAL A 90 -25.65 14.27 -29.88
CA VAL A 90 -26.81 14.65 -30.70
C VAL A 90 -27.99 14.85 -29.76
N SER A 91 -28.52 16.07 -29.71
CA SER A 91 -29.77 16.36 -29.02
C SER A 91 -30.92 15.65 -29.72
N VAL A 92 -31.43 14.57 -29.12
CA VAL A 92 -32.73 14.02 -29.51
C VAL A 92 -33.77 14.94 -28.89
N ALA A 93 -34.17 15.98 -29.63
CA ALA A 93 -35.30 16.80 -29.23
C ALA A 93 -36.53 15.89 -29.14
N ALA A 94 -37.04 15.71 -27.92
CA ALA A 94 -38.37 15.18 -27.69
C ALA A 94 -39.39 16.23 -28.17
N ASP A 95 -39.70 16.23 -29.47
CA ASP A 95 -40.89 16.92 -29.98
C ASP A 95 -42.14 16.15 -29.52
N ALA A 96 -42.49 16.32 -28.25
CA ALA A 96 -43.80 16.00 -27.73
C ALA A 96 -44.75 17.14 -28.09
N THR A 97 -45.24 17.15 -29.33
CA THR A 97 -46.45 17.90 -29.68
C THR A 97 -47.66 17.00 -29.41
N PRO A 98 -48.57 17.30 -28.48
CA PRO A 98 -49.88 16.70 -28.48
C PRO A 98 -50.75 17.52 -29.44
N THR A 99 -50.88 17.08 -30.68
CA THR A 99 -51.94 17.62 -31.55
C THR A 99 -52.69 16.46 -32.18
N GLY A 100 -53.97 16.39 -31.83
CA GLY A 100 -54.88 15.33 -32.22
C GLY A 100 -54.95 15.14 -33.74
N VAL A 101 -55.13 13.88 -34.10
CA VAL A 101 -55.49 13.41 -35.43
C VAL A 101 -56.87 13.98 -35.81
N PRO A 102 -57.06 14.41 -37.07
CA PRO A 102 -57.90 13.57 -37.92
C PRO A 102 -57.25 13.25 -39.28
N ALA A 103 -57.69 12.10 -39.79
CA ALA A 103 -57.29 11.49 -41.04
C ALA A 103 -57.68 12.29 -42.30
N GLY A 104 -56.86 12.15 -43.35
CA GLY A 104 -57.28 12.27 -44.74
C GLY A 104 -56.57 13.36 -45.55
N ALA A 105 -55.61 12.95 -46.39
CA ALA A 105 -55.49 13.40 -47.79
C ALA A 105 -54.21 12.85 -48.43
N LEU A 106 -54.40 12.00 -49.45
CA LEU A 106 -53.38 11.63 -50.42
C LEU A 106 -52.95 12.87 -51.22
N ARG A 107 -51.63 13.15 -51.31
CA ARG A 107 -51.06 13.89 -52.45
C ARG A 107 -49.60 13.51 -52.69
N ARG A 108 -49.38 12.85 -53.83
CA ARG A 108 -48.08 12.63 -54.49
C ARG A 108 -47.48 13.96 -54.96
N ILE A 109 -46.18 14.18 -54.73
CA ILE A 109 -45.30 15.01 -55.58
C ILE A 109 -43.89 14.40 -55.56
N ASP A 110 -43.40 14.01 -56.74
CA ASP A 110 -41.98 13.82 -57.06
C ASP A 110 -41.26 15.18 -57.06
N GLY A 111 -40.05 15.26 -56.51
CA GLY A 111 -39.27 16.51 -56.52
C GLY A 111 -37.87 16.38 -55.93
N ASP A 112 -36.90 16.35 -56.83
CA ASP A 112 -35.46 16.52 -56.67
C ASP A 112 -35.06 17.77 -55.85
N GLY A 113 -33.91 17.66 -55.16
CA GLY A 113 -33.09 18.81 -54.73
C GLY A 113 -33.29 19.33 -53.30
N GLY A 114 -32.27 19.11 -52.44
CA GLY A 114 -31.96 20.01 -51.32
C GLY A 114 -31.99 19.40 -49.92
N GLY A 115 -31.11 18.43 -49.62
CA GLY A 115 -30.88 17.99 -48.24
C GLY A 115 -30.01 18.98 -47.44
N PRO A 116 -30.45 19.44 -46.24
CA PRO A 116 -29.58 20.14 -45.28
C PRO A 116 -28.60 19.17 -44.59
N PRO A 117 -27.53 19.68 -43.95
CA PRO A 117 -26.31 18.91 -43.73
C PRO A 117 -26.34 18.04 -42.46
N GLY A 118 -25.70 16.88 -42.54
CA GLY A 118 -25.02 16.28 -41.37
C GLY A 118 -25.79 15.22 -40.57
N GLY A 119 -26.14 14.10 -41.19
CA GLY A 119 -26.69 12.94 -40.47
C GLY A 119 -26.43 11.60 -41.17
N GLY A 120 -25.30 11.47 -41.84
CA GLY A 120 -24.95 10.23 -42.56
C GLY A 120 -24.53 9.09 -41.62
N PRO A 121 -24.57 7.83 -42.09
CA PRO A 121 -24.09 6.65 -41.36
C PRO A 121 -22.71 6.78 -40.72
N SER A 122 -21.87 7.64 -41.28
CA SER A 122 -20.50 7.87 -40.89
C SER A 122 -20.34 8.63 -39.57
N GLY A 123 -21.18 9.63 -39.26
CA GLY A 123 -21.08 10.41 -38.00
C GLY A 123 -21.39 9.58 -36.75
N ARG A 124 -22.33 8.65 -36.89
CA ARG A 124 -22.75 7.67 -35.87
C ARG A 124 -21.57 6.85 -35.34
N SER A 125 -20.84 6.21 -36.26
CA SER A 125 -19.62 5.45 -35.92
C SER A 125 -18.49 6.29 -35.32
N VAL A 126 -18.48 7.62 -35.50
CA VAL A 126 -17.38 8.49 -35.04
C VAL A 126 -17.51 8.77 -33.54
N THR A 127 -18.70 9.08 -33.05
CA THR A 127 -18.92 9.38 -31.62
C THR A 127 -18.64 8.17 -30.73
N LEU A 128 -19.12 6.98 -31.12
CA LEU A 128 -18.80 5.73 -30.44
C LEU A 128 -17.28 5.45 -30.45
N ARG A 129 -16.62 5.63 -31.60
CA ARG A 129 -15.16 5.49 -31.70
C ARG A 129 -14.42 6.46 -30.79
N ARG A 130 -14.91 7.69 -30.62
CA ARG A 130 -14.33 8.69 -29.71
C ARG A 130 -14.49 8.27 -28.24
N VAL A 131 -15.66 7.79 -27.82
CA VAL A 131 -15.85 7.26 -26.46
C VAL A 131 -14.94 6.07 -26.19
N MET A 132 -14.90 5.09 -27.10
CA MET A 132 -14.04 3.91 -26.94
C MET A 132 -12.55 4.27 -27.00
N ALA A 133 -12.15 5.27 -27.79
CA ALA A 133 -10.79 5.78 -27.79
C ALA A 133 -10.46 6.47 -26.47
N ALA A 134 -11.36 7.31 -25.94
CA ALA A 134 -11.17 7.94 -24.64
C ALA A 134 -10.98 6.88 -23.54
N TYR A 135 -11.82 5.85 -23.49
CA TYR A 135 -11.71 4.76 -22.51
C TYR A 135 -10.39 3.98 -22.64
N ARG A 136 -9.96 3.70 -23.87
CA ARG A 136 -8.69 3.01 -24.14
C ARG A 136 -7.46 3.81 -23.74
N ASP A 137 -7.53 5.12 -23.95
CA ASP A 137 -6.43 6.04 -23.70
C ASP A 137 -6.33 6.44 -22.22
N THR A 138 -7.41 6.28 -21.43
CA THR A 138 -7.43 6.59 -20.00
C THR A 138 -7.44 5.32 -19.14
N VAL A 139 -8.55 4.59 -19.07
CA VAL A 139 -8.72 3.46 -18.14
C VAL A 139 -7.91 2.25 -18.60
N LEU A 140 -8.07 1.82 -19.86
CA LEU A 140 -7.31 0.66 -20.37
C LEU A 140 -5.87 0.99 -20.74
N SER A 141 -5.38 2.21 -20.50
CA SER A 141 -3.97 2.53 -20.62
C SER A 141 -3.20 2.20 -19.34
N LEU A 142 -3.92 1.99 -18.22
CA LEU A 142 -3.33 1.56 -16.96
C LEU A 142 -2.70 0.16 -17.10
N PRO A 143 -1.48 -0.06 -16.57
CA PRO A 143 -0.74 -1.31 -16.78
C PRO A 143 -1.49 -2.58 -16.35
N HIS A 144 -2.22 -2.53 -15.24
CA HIS A 144 -2.88 -3.70 -14.66
C HIS A 144 -4.12 -4.14 -15.44
N TYR A 145 -4.89 -3.20 -16.04
CA TYR A 145 -6.03 -3.55 -16.90
C TYR A 145 -5.62 -4.35 -18.14
N ARG A 146 -4.41 -4.14 -18.67
CA ARG A 146 -3.90 -4.90 -19.82
C ARG A 146 -3.22 -6.21 -19.45
N ALA A 147 -2.75 -6.34 -18.22
CA ALA A 147 -1.96 -7.48 -17.78
C ALA A 147 -2.81 -8.56 -17.08
N GLU A 148 -3.89 -8.16 -16.41
CA GLU A 148 -4.65 -9.05 -15.52
C GLU A 148 -5.98 -9.55 -16.13
N TYR A 149 -6.55 -8.82 -17.10
CA TYR A 149 -7.86 -9.12 -17.68
C TYR A 149 -7.75 -9.41 -19.19
N ASP A 150 -8.22 -10.58 -19.63
CA ASP A 150 -8.40 -10.92 -21.05
C ASP A 150 -9.79 -10.49 -21.55
N GLU A 151 -10.18 -9.26 -21.21
CA GLU A 151 -11.49 -8.70 -21.54
C GLU A 151 -11.40 -7.77 -22.75
N THR A 152 -12.46 -7.78 -23.57
CA THR A 152 -12.59 -6.76 -24.60
C THR A 152 -12.88 -5.39 -23.97
N PRO A 153 -12.53 -4.27 -24.62
CA PRO A 153 -12.84 -2.95 -24.11
C PRO A 153 -14.32 -2.68 -23.82
N ALA A 154 -15.24 -3.40 -24.48
CA ALA A 154 -16.67 -3.26 -24.24
C ALA A 154 -17.13 -4.06 -23.02
N GLU A 155 -16.55 -5.25 -22.78
CA GLU A 155 -16.78 -6.05 -21.58
C GLU A 155 -16.28 -5.33 -20.34
N SER A 156 -15.05 -4.83 -20.38
CA SER A 156 -14.47 -4.05 -19.27
C SER A 156 -15.28 -2.79 -18.96
N LEU A 157 -15.73 -2.06 -20.00
CA LEU A 157 -16.62 -0.91 -19.81
C LEU A 157 -17.97 -1.30 -19.17
N ALA A 158 -18.54 -2.43 -19.57
CA ALA A 158 -19.78 -2.95 -19.02
C ALA A 158 -19.62 -3.44 -17.57
N ALA A 159 -18.48 -4.04 -17.24
CA ALA A 159 -18.15 -4.47 -15.89
C ALA A 159 -18.02 -3.27 -14.95
N GLU A 160 -17.28 -2.24 -15.38
CA GLU A 160 -16.97 -1.06 -14.55
C GLU A 160 -18.14 -0.07 -14.44
N LEU A 161 -18.88 0.15 -15.53
CA LEU A 161 -19.93 1.19 -15.61
C LEU A 161 -21.34 0.61 -15.76
N GLY A 162 -21.48 -0.71 -15.64
CA GLY A 162 -22.74 -1.43 -15.77
C GLY A 162 -23.15 -1.74 -17.23
N PRO A 163 -23.99 -2.77 -17.42
CA PRO A 163 -24.36 -3.29 -18.74
C PRO A 163 -25.10 -2.26 -19.62
N ASP A 164 -25.81 -1.34 -18.99
CA ASP A 164 -26.53 -0.26 -19.70
C ASP A 164 -25.57 0.74 -20.36
N ALA A 165 -24.35 0.92 -19.83
CA ALA A 165 -23.36 1.81 -20.43
C ALA A 165 -22.87 1.26 -21.78
N ALA A 166 -22.58 -0.04 -21.85
CA ALA A 166 -22.22 -0.71 -23.09
C ALA A 166 -23.42 -0.84 -24.05
N THR A 167 -24.63 -1.09 -23.52
CA THR A 167 -25.85 -1.22 -24.32
C THR A 167 -26.26 0.10 -24.97
N ALA A 168 -26.17 1.23 -24.27
CA ALA A 168 -26.42 2.55 -24.82
C ALA A 168 -25.45 2.91 -25.96
N LEU A 169 -24.20 2.45 -25.86
CA LEU A 169 -23.19 2.61 -26.91
C LEU A 169 -23.41 1.66 -28.11
N ALA A 170 -23.94 0.46 -27.87
CA ALA A 170 -24.19 -0.56 -28.89
C ALA A 170 -25.48 -0.36 -29.68
N THR A 171 -26.54 0.15 -29.05
CA THR A 171 -27.91 0.12 -29.62
C THR A 171 -28.23 1.36 -30.46
N ASP A 172 -27.80 2.55 -30.06
CA ASP A 172 -28.18 3.81 -30.74
C ASP A 172 -27.19 4.24 -31.82
N GLY A 173 -25.96 3.73 -31.79
CA GLY A 173 -24.91 4.10 -32.76
C GLY A 173 -24.54 5.58 -32.76
N ALA A 174 -25.16 6.43 -31.94
CA ALA A 174 -24.83 7.83 -31.68
C ALA A 174 -25.03 8.10 -30.18
N LEU A 175 -24.15 8.91 -29.59
CA LEU A 175 -24.27 9.26 -28.17
C LEU A 175 -25.39 10.30 -28.03
N SER A 176 -26.55 9.89 -27.51
CA SER A 176 -27.59 10.81 -27.09
C SER A 176 -27.12 11.63 -25.88
N SER A 177 -27.67 12.83 -25.69
CA SER A 177 -27.34 13.66 -24.52
C SER A 177 -27.58 12.92 -23.20
N GLY A 178 -28.65 12.11 -23.13
CA GLY A 178 -28.94 11.29 -21.96
C GLY A 178 -27.91 10.18 -21.72
N ALA A 179 -27.47 9.49 -22.79
CA ALA A 179 -26.43 8.48 -22.69
C ALA A 179 -25.07 9.09 -22.31
N GLN A 180 -24.75 10.28 -22.82
CA GLN A 180 -23.55 11.04 -22.43
C GLN A 180 -23.58 11.38 -20.94
N SER A 181 -24.65 12.01 -20.45
CA SER A 181 -24.79 12.36 -19.03
C SER A 181 -24.70 11.13 -18.14
N ALA A 182 -25.40 10.04 -18.51
CA ALA A 182 -25.33 8.79 -17.76
C ALA A 182 -23.93 8.19 -17.71
N LEU A 183 -23.16 8.26 -18.81
CA LEU A 183 -21.78 7.77 -18.85
C LEU A 183 -20.85 8.62 -17.99
N VAL A 184 -20.98 9.95 -18.06
CA VAL A 184 -20.22 10.89 -17.20
C VAL A 184 -20.53 10.65 -15.73
N ASP A 185 -21.81 10.57 -15.36
CA ASP A 185 -22.24 10.37 -13.98
C ASP A 185 -21.77 9.03 -13.41
N ARG A 186 -21.84 7.95 -14.21
CA ARG A 186 -21.32 6.64 -13.79
C ARG A 186 -19.80 6.64 -13.65
N SER A 187 -19.08 7.30 -14.55
CA SER A 187 -17.62 7.41 -14.48
C SER A 187 -17.19 8.20 -13.25
N ARG A 188 -17.89 9.28 -12.90
CA ARG A 188 -17.65 10.04 -11.66
C ARG A 188 -17.94 9.21 -10.42
N ARG A 189 -19.05 8.47 -10.39
CA ARG A 189 -19.33 7.53 -9.28
C ARG A 189 -18.25 6.45 -9.14
N ALA A 190 -17.70 5.95 -10.25
CA ALA A 190 -16.60 4.99 -10.24
C ALA A 190 -15.31 5.61 -9.68
N ALA A 191 -15.03 6.89 -10.00
CA ALA A 191 -13.94 7.65 -9.39
C ALA A 191 -14.17 7.88 -7.88
N ASP A 192 -15.36 8.33 -7.48
CA ASP A 192 -15.71 8.54 -6.06
C ASP A 192 -15.59 7.23 -5.24
N ALA A 193 -15.96 6.09 -5.82
CA ALA A 193 -15.82 4.79 -5.18
C ALA A 193 -14.34 4.42 -4.95
N ARG A 194 -13.48 4.71 -5.93
CA ARG A 194 -12.03 4.50 -5.83
C ARG A 194 -11.39 5.45 -4.84
N GLU A 195 -11.84 6.70 -4.77
CA GLU A 195 -11.39 7.64 -3.74
C GLU A 195 -11.71 7.12 -2.33
N ARG A 196 -12.96 6.69 -2.08
CA ARG A 196 -13.34 6.08 -0.80
C ARG A 196 -12.51 4.85 -0.45
N LEU A 197 -12.22 3.99 -1.43
CA LEU A 197 -11.36 2.82 -1.24
C LEU A 197 -9.91 3.25 -0.93
N ALA A 198 -9.35 4.22 -1.64
CA ALA A 198 -8.00 4.72 -1.41
C ALA A 198 -7.84 5.39 -0.03
N ASP A 199 -8.88 6.07 0.45
CA ASP A 199 -8.92 6.63 1.79
C ASP A 199 -8.96 5.54 2.86
N ALA A 200 -9.80 4.51 2.67
CA ALA A 200 -9.85 3.37 3.57
C ALA A 200 -8.53 2.59 3.63
N ILE A 201 -7.86 2.40 2.49
CA ILE A 201 -6.50 1.82 2.46
C ILE A 201 -5.51 2.75 3.16
N GLY A 202 -5.67 4.07 3.03
CA GLY A 202 -4.90 5.06 3.77
C GLY A 202 -5.01 4.87 5.28
N THR A 203 -6.23 4.71 5.79
CA THR A 203 -6.47 4.41 7.21
C THR A 203 -5.81 3.11 7.65
N GLU A 204 -5.87 2.05 6.84
CA GLU A 204 -5.18 0.80 7.17
C GLU A 204 -3.65 0.96 7.16
N ILE A 205 -3.07 1.75 6.27
CA ILE A 205 -1.62 2.05 6.27
C ILE A 205 -1.23 2.76 7.57
N ASP A 206 -2.01 3.76 7.99
CA ASP A 206 -1.76 4.49 9.25
C ASP A 206 -1.85 3.52 10.45
N GLU A 207 -2.82 2.59 10.46
CA GLU A 207 -2.90 1.54 11.48
C GLU A 207 -1.65 0.65 11.46
N LEU A 208 -1.21 0.18 10.29
CA LEU A 208 -0.03 -0.68 10.17
C LEU A 208 1.24 0.02 10.69
N ASP A 209 1.43 1.29 10.35
CA ASP A 209 2.56 2.12 10.80
C ASP A 209 2.55 2.23 12.35
N ASP A 210 1.38 2.49 12.94
CA ASP A 210 1.22 2.55 14.41
C ASP A 210 1.53 1.21 15.08
N ARG A 211 1.10 0.09 14.48
CA ARG A 211 1.38 -1.25 15.02
C ARG A 211 2.84 -1.64 14.88
N GLU A 212 3.50 -1.31 13.77
CA GLU A 212 4.94 -1.53 13.61
C GLU A 212 5.73 -0.75 14.67
N ALA A 213 5.34 0.50 14.93
CA ALA A 213 5.96 1.34 15.95
C ALA A 213 5.79 0.74 17.37
N ALA A 214 4.58 0.27 17.71
CA ALA A 214 4.28 -0.37 18.98
C ALA A 214 5.11 -1.66 19.17
N LEU A 215 5.11 -2.54 18.17
CA LEU A 215 5.89 -3.78 18.17
C LEU A 215 7.40 -3.52 18.28
N SER A 216 7.89 -2.52 17.55
CA SER A 216 9.29 -2.09 17.65
C SER A 216 9.65 -1.57 19.03
N ALA A 217 8.73 -0.86 19.71
CA ALA A 217 8.94 -0.39 21.07
C ALA A 217 8.97 -1.53 22.09
N ILE A 218 8.11 -2.54 21.93
CA ILE A 218 8.11 -3.77 22.75
C ILE A 218 9.45 -4.50 22.56
N ASP A 219 9.87 -4.75 21.32
CA ASP A 219 11.10 -5.48 21.02
C ASP A 219 12.36 -4.78 21.57
N ARG A 220 12.46 -3.45 21.41
CA ARG A 220 13.58 -2.69 21.98
C ARG A 220 13.63 -2.80 23.50
N ARG A 221 12.47 -2.73 24.18
CA ARG A 221 12.39 -2.88 25.63
C ARG A 221 12.78 -4.29 26.05
N ARG A 222 12.26 -5.32 25.39
CA ARG A 222 12.63 -6.72 25.59
C ARG A 222 14.14 -6.92 25.48
N ARG A 223 14.75 -6.51 24.37
CA ARG A 223 16.20 -6.64 24.14
C ARG A 223 17.03 -5.89 25.18
N CYS A 224 16.58 -4.70 25.61
CA CYS A 224 17.24 -3.93 26.67
C CYS A 224 17.21 -4.67 28.01
N LEU A 225 16.06 -5.24 28.39
CA LEU A 225 15.90 -6.00 29.64
C LEU A 225 16.82 -7.23 29.68
N VAL A 226 16.82 -8.02 28.60
CA VAL A 226 17.66 -9.23 28.50
C VAL A 226 19.15 -8.85 28.48
N GLY A 227 19.53 -7.86 27.67
CA GLY A 227 20.91 -7.40 27.59
C GLY A 227 21.45 -6.82 28.90
N HIS A 228 20.59 -6.15 29.69
CA HIS A 228 20.96 -5.66 31.01
C HIS A 228 21.25 -6.82 31.97
N LEU A 229 20.42 -7.87 31.96
CA LEU A 229 20.60 -9.03 32.83
C LEU A 229 21.88 -9.81 32.51
N ASP A 230 22.23 -9.94 31.22
CA ASP A 230 23.46 -10.60 30.79
C ASP A 230 24.74 -9.88 31.27
N GLY A 231 24.64 -8.57 31.53
CA GLY A 231 25.74 -7.76 32.07
C GLY A 231 25.97 -7.89 33.58
N ILE A 232 25.02 -8.48 34.33
CA ILE A 232 25.11 -8.60 35.79
C ILE A 232 25.79 -9.93 36.16
N ARG A 233 26.89 -9.85 36.93
CA ARG A 233 27.73 -11.01 37.33
C ARG A 233 28.02 -11.10 38.84
N SER A 234 27.28 -10.40 39.71
CA SER A 234 27.59 -10.30 41.16
C SER A 234 26.36 -10.33 42.08
N GLU A 235 26.61 -10.09 43.38
CA GLU A 235 25.57 -9.86 44.42
C GLU A 235 24.43 -8.98 43.88
N GLY A 236 23.20 -9.50 43.97
CA GLY A 236 22.00 -8.85 43.44
C GLY A 236 21.45 -9.46 42.14
N GLU A 237 22.16 -10.43 41.53
CA GLU A 237 21.72 -11.12 40.30
C GLU A 237 20.29 -11.69 40.40
N THR A 238 19.95 -12.37 41.48
CA THR A 238 18.60 -12.93 41.68
C THR A 238 17.53 -11.85 41.74
N GLY A 239 17.80 -10.73 42.43
CA GLY A 239 16.88 -9.58 42.50
C GLY A 239 16.66 -8.96 41.13
N ALA A 240 17.74 -8.71 40.38
CA ALA A 240 17.67 -8.18 39.02
C ALA A 240 16.93 -9.15 38.07
N ALA A 241 17.13 -10.46 38.22
CA ALA A 241 16.42 -11.47 37.45
C ALA A 241 14.91 -11.45 37.75
N ILE A 242 14.51 -11.31 39.01
CA ILE A 242 13.09 -11.16 39.40
C ILE A 242 12.49 -9.89 38.78
N ASP A 243 13.20 -8.76 38.83
CA ASP A 243 12.73 -7.50 38.24
C ASP A 243 12.55 -7.62 36.72
N VAL A 244 13.53 -8.22 36.03
CA VAL A 244 13.44 -8.48 34.58
C VAL A 244 12.30 -9.44 34.25
N TRP A 245 12.10 -10.49 35.03
CA TRP A 245 11.00 -11.43 34.85
C TRP A 245 9.62 -10.75 34.97
N ASN A 246 9.45 -9.86 35.94
CA ASN A 246 8.24 -9.07 36.11
C ASN A 246 8.01 -8.14 34.91
N ARG A 247 9.06 -7.49 34.41
CA ARG A 247 8.96 -6.61 33.23
C ARG A 247 8.67 -7.37 31.93
N LEU A 248 9.21 -8.57 31.75
CA LEU A 248 8.86 -9.42 30.62
C LEU A 248 7.39 -9.89 30.69
N THR A 249 6.87 -10.12 31.90
CA THR A 249 5.44 -10.41 32.10
C THR A 249 4.55 -9.22 31.74
N GLU A 250 4.99 -7.99 32.01
CA GLU A 250 4.30 -6.77 31.57
C GLU A 250 4.31 -6.64 30.03
N LEU A 251 5.45 -6.89 29.38
CA LEU A 251 5.53 -6.88 27.91
C LEU A 251 4.65 -7.96 27.24
N GLU A 252 4.49 -9.13 27.85
CA GLU A 252 3.57 -10.15 27.34
C GLU A 252 2.12 -9.64 27.37
N ARG A 253 1.71 -8.97 28.47
CA ARG A 253 0.37 -8.36 28.55
C ARG A 253 0.18 -7.27 27.50
N GLU A 254 1.21 -6.45 27.25
CA GLU A 254 1.15 -5.44 26.18
C GLU A 254 0.96 -6.09 24.79
N CYS A 255 1.55 -7.27 24.54
CA CYS A 255 1.29 -8.01 23.30
C CYS A 255 -0.16 -8.50 23.22
N ASP A 256 -0.71 -9.02 24.32
CA ASP A 256 -2.11 -9.47 24.38
C ASP A 256 -3.09 -8.30 24.15
N GLU A 257 -2.82 -7.14 24.74
CA GLU A 257 -3.58 -5.91 24.53
C GLU A 257 -3.50 -5.48 23.06
N LEU A 258 -2.30 -5.47 22.45
CA LEU A 258 -2.14 -5.12 21.04
C LEU A 258 -2.88 -6.09 20.10
N ALA A 259 -2.94 -7.38 20.44
CA ALA A 259 -3.70 -8.37 19.70
C ALA A 259 -5.21 -8.12 19.80
N ALA A 260 -5.72 -7.89 21.00
CA ALA A 260 -7.13 -7.57 21.23
C ALA A 260 -7.53 -6.28 20.50
N ASP A 261 -6.65 -5.28 20.52
CA ASP A 261 -6.84 -4.02 19.80
C ASP A 261 -6.87 -4.22 18.28
N ARG A 262 -6.10 -5.19 17.73
CA ARG A 262 -6.18 -5.50 16.30
C ARG A 262 -7.45 -6.26 15.97
N GLN A 263 -7.84 -7.23 16.78
CA GLN A 263 -9.08 -7.98 16.56
C GLN A 263 -10.29 -7.04 16.51
N ARG A 264 -10.35 -6.06 17.43
CA ARG A 264 -11.40 -5.05 17.43
C ARG A 264 -11.41 -4.17 16.16
N SER A 265 -10.25 -3.82 15.59
CA SER A 265 -10.24 -3.04 14.34
C SER A 265 -10.57 -3.88 13.11
N LEU A 266 -10.28 -5.18 13.12
CA LEU A 266 -10.74 -6.11 12.07
C LEU A 266 -12.28 -6.21 12.02
N ASP A 267 -12.94 -6.12 13.17
CA ASP A 267 -14.40 -6.15 13.29
C ASP A 267 -15.09 -4.84 12.88
N ASP A 268 -14.34 -3.73 12.79
CA ASP A 268 -14.85 -2.39 12.42
C ASP A 268 -13.99 -1.77 11.29
N PRO A 269 -14.06 -2.34 10.06
CA PRO A 269 -13.17 -1.94 8.98
C PRO A 269 -13.52 -0.54 8.46
N PRO A 270 -12.52 0.22 7.95
CA PRO A 270 -12.71 1.58 7.44
C PRO A 270 -13.62 1.63 6.19
N LEU A 271 -13.84 0.50 5.53
CA LEU A 271 -14.77 0.36 4.42
C LEU A 271 -15.58 -0.93 4.55
N THR A 272 -16.91 -0.79 4.46
CA THR A 272 -17.84 -1.91 4.34
C THR A 272 -18.38 -1.95 2.90
N PRO A 273 -18.19 -3.05 2.15
CA PRO A 273 -18.74 -3.18 0.80
C PRO A 273 -20.27 -3.10 0.82
N GLU A 274 -20.87 -2.36 -0.12
CA GLU A 274 -22.34 -2.20 -0.17
C GLU A 274 -23.10 -3.46 -0.63
N SER A 275 -22.39 -4.43 -1.21
CA SER A 275 -22.94 -5.76 -1.52
C SER A 275 -22.05 -6.82 -0.89
N PRO A 276 -22.64 -7.84 -0.24
CA PRO A 276 -21.88 -9.01 0.17
C PRO A 276 -21.15 -9.53 -1.05
N LEU A 277 -19.82 -9.60 -0.99
CA LEU A 277 -19.07 -10.38 -1.97
C LEU A 277 -19.62 -11.80 -1.92
N ASP A 278 -19.77 -12.47 -3.06
CA ASP A 278 -20.13 -13.89 -3.11
C ASP A 278 -19.02 -14.69 -2.41
N GLY A 279 -19.08 -14.80 -1.09
CA GLY A 279 -17.98 -15.31 -0.27
C GLY A 279 -18.18 -15.09 1.24
N GLU A 280 -17.99 -16.17 1.98
CA GLU A 280 -18.10 -16.37 3.42
C GLU A 280 -16.87 -15.77 4.17
N SER A 281 -16.49 -14.54 3.84
CA SER A 281 -15.39 -13.83 4.52
C SER A 281 -15.96 -12.91 5.59
N ASP A 282 -15.61 -13.18 6.85
CA ASP A 282 -15.96 -12.32 7.99
C ASP A 282 -15.34 -10.92 7.87
N HIS A 283 -14.25 -10.75 7.09
CA HIS A 283 -13.50 -9.50 6.97
C HIS A 283 -13.18 -9.12 5.51
N PRO A 284 -14.18 -8.78 4.66
CA PRO A 284 -14.00 -8.65 3.21
C PRO A 284 -13.00 -7.56 2.79
N PHE A 285 -12.91 -6.46 3.55
CA PHE A 285 -11.92 -5.41 3.29
C PHE A 285 -10.48 -5.90 3.50
N HIS A 286 -10.23 -6.65 4.58
CA HIS A 286 -8.91 -7.19 4.87
C HIS A 286 -8.56 -8.37 3.96
N ASP A 287 -9.56 -9.17 3.58
CA ASP A 287 -9.39 -10.24 2.58
C ASP A 287 -9.04 -9.69 1.20
N TYR A 288 -9.59 -8.53 0.80
CA TYR A 288 -9.16 -7.82 -0.40
C TYR A 288 -7.67 -7.42 -0.34
N LEU A 289 -7.22 -6.90 0.80
CA LEU A 289 -5.84 -6.39 0.94
C LEU A 289 -4.78 -7.48 1.13
N TYR A 290 -5.13 -8.55 1.86
CA TYR A 290 -4.15 -9.55 2.31
C TYR A 290 -4.41 -10.94 1.76
N GLY A 291 -5.60 -11.21 1.21
CA GLY A 291 -6.00 -12.56 0.78
C GLY A 291 -5.25 -13.08 -0.44
N ALA A 292 -4.70 -12.19 -1.27
CA ALA A 292 -3.94 -12.53 -2.47
C ALA A 292 -2.42 -12.58 -2.26
N GLU A 293 -1.94 -12.19 -1.08
CA GLU A 293 -0.50 -12.11 -0.78
C GLU A 293 0.02 -13.48 -0.28
N ASP A 294 1.30 -13.80 -0.54
CA ASP A 294 1.95 -15.07 -0.13
C ASP A 294 2.15 -15.20 1.41
N GLY A 295 1.52 -14.33 2.20
CA GLY A 295 1.70 -14.17 3.64
C GLY A 295 0.51 -14.60 4.49
N PRO A 296 0.59 -14.40 5.82
CA PRO A 296 -0.55 -14.63 6.71
C PRO A 296 -1.71 -13.68 6.39
N ARG A 297 -2.95 -14.20 6.38
CA ARG A 297 -4.19 -13.43 6.18
C ARG A 297 -4.34 -12.25 7.16
N TYR A 298 -3.75 -12.37 8.35
CA TYR A 298 -3.74 -11.32 9.38
C TYR A 298 -2.29 -11.01 9.80
N PRO A 299 -1.55 -10.21 9.01
CA PRO A 299 -0.11 -10.01 9.17
C PRO A 299 0.28 -9.41 10.52
N VAL A 300 -0.51 -8.47 11.02
CA VAL A 300 -0.29 -7.85 12.34
C VAL A 300 -0.46 -8.88 13.46
N LEU A 301 -1.51 -9.72 13.42
CA LEU A 301 -1.74 -10.74 14.44
C LEU A 301 -0.66 -11.82 14.44
N ALA A 302 -0.21 -12.24 13.25
CA ALA A 302 0.92 -13.16 13.12
C ALA A 302 2.19 -12.58 13.75
N GLN A 303 2.45 -11.29 13.50
CA GLN A 303 3.63 -10.63 14.05
C GLN A 303 3.57 -10.41 15.56
N ILE A 304 2.40 -10.10 16.10
CA ILE A 304 2.19 -9.99 17.55
C ILE A 304 2.42 -11.35 18.21
N ALA A 305 1.94 -12.45 17.62
CA ALA A 305 2.14 -13.78 18.14
C ALA A 305 3.64 -14.14 18.23
N GLU A 306 4.42 -13.85 17.19
CA GLU A 306 5.88 -14.05 17.21
C GLU A 306 6.55 -13.22 18.32
N MET A 307 6.19 -11.95 18.48
CA MET A 307 6.73 -11.09 19.54
C MET A 307 6.38 -11.63 20.93
N ALA A 308 5.15 -12.09 21.12
CA ALA A 308 4.70 -12.65 22.39
C ALA A 308 5.47 -13.94 22.73
N ASP A 309 5.72 -14.80 21.75
CA ASP A 309 6.51 -16.03 21.92
C ASP A 309 7.97 -15.72 22.27
N ASP A 310 8.55 -14.70 21.65
CA ASP A 310 9.89 -14.20 21.94
C ASP A 310 10.00 -13.67 23.39
N VAL A 311 9.02 -12.87 23.84
CA VAL A 311 8.95 -12.38 25.22
C VAL A 311 8.77 -13.53 26.22
N ARG A 312 7.91 -14.52 25.91
CA ARG A 312 7.73 -15.71 26.75
C ARG A 312 9.00 -16.54 26.85
N ALA A 313 9.70 -16.76 25.74
CA ALA A 313 10.93 -17.53 25.72
C ALA A 313 12.01 -16.90 26.60
N ASP A 314 12.13 -15.57 26.57
CA ASP A 314 13.04 -14.85 27.46
C ASP A 314 12.59 -14.91 28.92
N ARG A 315 11.29 -14.74 29.19
CA ARG A 315 10.75 -14.86 30.54
C ARG A 315 11.04 -16.24 31.13
N ASP A 316 10.83 -17.30 30.37
CA ASP A 316 11.07 -18.68 30.81
C ASP A 316 12.56 -18.94 31.05
N ARG A 317 13.43 -18.34 30.22
CA ARG A 317 14.89 -18.39 30.43
C ARG A 317 15.28 -17.71 31.73
N VAL A 318 14.75 -16.52 32.01
CA VAL A 318 14.99 -15.80 33.27
C VAL A 318 14.42 -16.56 34.46
N GLY A 319 13.22 -17.13 34.34
CA GLY A 319 12.59 -17.96 35.37
C GLY A 319 13.44 -19.18 35.74
N ARG A 320 14.02 -19.87 34.75
CA ARG A 320 14.98 -20.97 34.98
C ARG A 320 16.24 -20.49 35.70
N ARG A 321 16.74 -19.29 35.38
CA ARG A 321 17.91 -18.70 36.07
C ARG A 321 17.60 -18.47 37.54
N ILE A 322 16.45 -17.86 37.86
CA ILE A 322 15.99 -17.63 39.25
C ILE A 322 15.91 -18.95 40.02
N ALA A 323 15.31 -19.99 39.43
CA ALA A 323 15.14 -21.29 40.10
C ALA A 323 16.44 -22.09 40.27
N GLY A 324 17.49 -21.77 39.49
CA GLY A 324 18.82 -22.38 39.60
C GLY A 324 19.81 -21.62 40.47
N SER A 325 19.41 -20.48 41.04
CA SER A 325 20.24 -19.63 41.92
C SER A 325 20.25 -20.06 43.39
N ASP A 326 19.55 -21.12 43.77
CA ASP A 326 19.52 -21.73 45.11
C ASP A 326 20.69 -22.72 45.34
#